data_AF-A0A380KYE6-F1
#
_entry.id   AF-A0A380KYE6-F1
#
_cell.length_a   1.000
_cell.length_b   1.000
_cell.length_c   1.000
_cell.angle_alpha   90.00
_cell.angle_beta   90.00
_cell.angle_gamma   90.00
#
_symmetry.space_group_name_H-M   'P 1'
#
loop_
_entity.id
_entity.type
_entity.pdbx_description
1 polymer ?
#
loop_
_entity_poly.entity_id
_entity_poly.type
_entity_poly.pdbx_seq_one_letter_code
_entity_poly.pdbx_strand_id
1 'polypeptide(L)'
;MKRFEIKESFHLDGKPFKILSGAIHYFRIHPDDWYHSLYNLKALGFNTVETYVPWNMHEPQKGEFDFSGILDVESFLQQAQDLGLYAIVRPSPFICAEWEFGGFPAWLLSEDMRIRSSDKAYLTHVARYYDELLPRLVKYQLENGGNILMMQIENEYGSYGEDKDYLRAVRDLMLERGVTCPLFTSDGPWRATLKAGSMIEDNILATGNFGSRAAENFASMKEFFAEHGKKWPLMCMEFWDGWFNRWNEPVITRDGEDLAQSVHEALKEGSINLYMFHGGTNFGFMNGCSARGQRDLPQVTSYDYDALLDEAGNPTAKYYAVKKMIATYYPEYPQLEPLVYERDENWEVTAELTDKVSLLSVKDDLAVPVRSLYPRSMKELGQNYGYLLYETKAVWDAEEERLRVIDGRDRAQVFVDGELVATQYQEEIGEDIFVAGKVKKEKNIDVLVENMGRVNYGNKLLSDTQDKGIRQGVMKDLHFILDWKHYKLDFKSLENLDFTRDWVENQPGFYKFDFSMETLYNSVYINLENFGKGVVFVNGHNIGRFWNVGPTLSLYVPKGFLKEGDNQVIVFETEGIYDQRITFNQKPNFKLVKGENL
;
A
#
# COMPACT_ATOMS: atom_id res chain seq x y z
N MET A 1 23.00 -31.92 -6.46
CA MET A 1 23.66 -30.91 -5.60
C MET A 1 22.78 -29.68 -5.69
N LYS A 2 22.40 -29.04 -4.56
CA LYS A 2 21.58 -27.81 -4.65
C LYS A 2 22.39 -26.73 -5.37
N ARG A 3 21.75 -26.00 -6.26
CA ARG A 3 22.32 -24.86 -6.99
C ARG A 3 22.54 -23.67 -6.06
N PHE A 4 21.60 -23.39 -5.16
CA PHE A 4 21.76 -22.31 -4.17
C PHE A 4 21.81 -22.85 -2.74
N GLU A 5 22.85 -22.47 -2.00
CA GLU A 5 23.11 -22.93 -0.63
C GLU A 5 23.55 -21.78 0.28
N ILE A 6 23.10 -21.79 1.53
CA ILE A 6 23.56 -20.88 2.59
C ILE A 6 24.58 -21.62 3.45
N LYS A 7 25.83 -21.16 3.43
CA LYS A 7 26.94 -21.68 4.26
C LYS A 7 27.54 -20.53 5.07
N GLU A 8 28.86 -20.45 5.20
CA GLU A 8 29.56 -19.25 5.69
C GLU A 8 29.43 -18.05 4.75
N SER A 9 29.14 -18.30 3.47
CA SER A 9 28.72 -17.32 2.48
C SER A 9 27.53 -17.89 1.68
N PHE A 10 26.88 -17.09 0.84
CA PHE A 10 25.94 -17.66 -0.14
C PHE A 10 26.75 -18.34 -1.24
N HIS A 11 26.33 -19.53 -1.66
CA HIS A 11 26.92 -20.25 -2.78
C HIS A 11 25.89 -20.45 -3.88
N LEU A 12 26.29 -20.17 -5.11
CA LEU A 12 25.53 -20.41 -6.32
C LEU A 12 26.35 -21.27 -7.29
N ASP A 13 25.80 -22.43 -7.67
CA ASP A 13 26.48 -23.46 -8.46
C ASP A 13 27.88 -23.79 -7.92
N GLY A 14 27.97 -23.88 -6.58
CA GLY A 14 29.18 -24.19 -5.83
C GLY A 14 30.14 -23.02 -5.59
N LYS A 15 29.91 -21.84 -6.18
CA LYS A 15 30.79 -20.66 -6.06
C LYS A 15 30.24 -19.62 -5.09
N PRO A 16 31.09 -18.89 -4.35
CA PRO A 16 30.64 -17.75 -3.55
C PRO A 16 29.84 -16.76 -4.39
N PHE A 17 28.73 -16.30 -3.84
CA PHE A 17 27.78 -15.42 -4.49
C PHE A 17 27.41 -14.27 -3.57
N LYS A 18 27.40 -13.04 -4.09
CA LYS A 18 26.92 -11.86 -3.37
C LYS A 18 25.60 -11.45 -4.00
N ILE A 19 24.56 -11.35 -3.18
CA ILE A 19 23.24 -10.92 -3.63
C ILE A 19 23.25 -9.39 -3.67
N LEU A 20 23.03 -8.83 -4.86
CA LEU A 20 22.72 -7.42 -5.05
C LEU A 20 21.28 -7.36 -5.53
N SER A 21 20.37 -7.15 -4.58
CA SER A 21 18.93 -7.17 -4.77
C SER A 21 18.31 -5.78 -4.71
N GLY A 22 17.22 -5.57 -5.44
CA GLY A 22 16.39 -4.37 -5.33
C GLY A 22 14.92 -4.74 -5.21
N ALA A 23 14.22 -4.12 -4.27
CA ALA A 23 12.79 -4.33 -4.05
C ALA A 23 11.98 -3.61 -5.14
N ILE A 24 11.15 -4.37 -5.84
CA ILE A 24 10.20 -3.91 -6.86
C ILE A 24 8.91 -4.68 -6.63
N HIS A 25 7.86 -4.00 -6.16
CA HIS A 25 6.58 -4.63 -5.89
C HIS A 25 5.71 -4.65 -7.14
N TYR A 26 5.48 -5.84 -7.71
CA TYR A 26 4.68 -5.99 -8.94
C TYR A 26 3.28 -5.38 -8.83
N PHE A 27 2.69 -5.40 -7.62
CA PHE A 27 1.36 -4.86 -7.32
C PHE A 27 1.30 -3.32 -7.19
N ARG A 28 2.45 -2.63 -7.26
CA ARG A 28 2.55 -1.16 -7.24
C ARG A 28 2.89 -0.55 -8.59
N ILE A 29 3.16 -1.37 -9.59
CA ILE A 29 3.62 -0.94 -10.92
C ILE A 29 2.73 -1.60 -11.96
N HIS A 30 2.24 -0.82 -12.92
CA HIS A 30 1.42 -1.37 -14.00
C HIS A 30 2.22 -2.46 -14.77
N PRO A 31 1.61 -3.59 -15.19
CA PRO A 31 2.34 -4.68 -15.84
C PRO A 31 3.20 -4.30 -17.05
N ASP A 32 2.75 -3.29 -17.80
CA ASP A 32 3.49 -2.76 -18.95
C ASP A 32 4.87 -2.19 -18.58
N ASP A 33 5.06 -1.78 -17.31
CA ASP A 33 6.28 -1.15 -16.80
C ASP A 33 7.15 -2.09 -15.95
N TRP A 34 6.75 -3.36 -15.78
CA TRP A 34 7.56 -4.35 -15.06
C TRP A 34 8.92 -4.55 -15.74
N TYR A 35 8.93 -4.76 -17.06
CA TYR A 35 10.16 -4.90 -17.83
C TYR A 35 11.08 -3.69 -17.65
N HIS A 36 10.55 -2.47 -17.74
CA HIS A 36 11.33 -1.23 -17.60
C HIS A 36 12.03 -1.16 -16.24
N SER A 37 11.29 -1.44 -15.17
CA SER A 37 11.79 -1.42 -13.80
C SER A 37 12.86 -2.49 -13.56
N LEU A 38 12.57 -3.73 -13.98
CA LEU A 38 13.50 -4.86 -13.87
C LEU A 38 14.76 -4.66 -14.71
N TYR A 39 14.62 -4.10 -15.92
CA TYR A 39 15.75 -3.79 -16.79
C TYR A 39 16.66 -2.75 -16.11
N ASN A 40 16.09 -1.69 -15.52
CA ASN A 40 16.89 -0.67 -14.84
C ASN A 40 17.61 -1.22 -13.61
N LEU A 41 17.03 -2.18 -12.90
CA LEU A 41 17.72 -2.92 -11.82
C LEU A 41 18.92 -3.69 -12.38
N LYS A 42 18.72 -4.42 -13.49
CA LYS A 42 19.81 -5.12 -14.18
C LYS A 42 20.89 -4.16 -14.68
N ALA A 43 20.49 -3.02 -15.23
CA ALA A 43 21.38 -1.99 -15.77
C ALA A 43 22.27 -1.35 -14.70
N LEU A 44 21.81 -1.32 -13.44
CA LEU A 44 22.61 -0.89 -12.29
C LEU A 44 23.79 -1.84 -11.99
N GLY A 45 23.74 -3.08 -12.47
CA GLY A 45 24.67 -4.16 -12.15
C GLY A 45 24.16 -5.09 -11.05
N PHE A 46 22.91 -4.91 -10.60
CA PHE A 46 22.28 -5.79 -9.63
C PHE A 46 21.86 -7.10 -10.30
N ASN A 47 21.77 -8.16 -9.51
CA ASN A 47 21.62 -9.52 -10.00
C ASN A 47 20.34 -10.22 -9.53
N THR A 48 19.59 -9.59 -8.62
CA THR A 48 18.41 -10.16 -7.99
C THR A 48 17.31 -9.09 -7.87
N VAL A 49 16.05 -9.46 -8.05
CA VAL A 49 14.88 -8.64 -7.67
C VAL A 49 14.23 -9.24 -6.43
N GLU A 50 13.67 -8.40 -5.57
CA GLU A 50 12.87 -8.84 -4.44
C GLU A 50 11.44 -8.30 -4.54
N THR A 51 10.45 -9.10 -4.13
CA THR A 51 9.07 -8.62 -3.97
C THR A 51 8.32 -9.32 -2.82
N TYR A 52 7.51 -8.54 -2.10
CA TYR A 52 6.39 -9.04 -1.30
C TYR A 52 5.27 -9.62 -2.18
N VAL A 53 4.31 -10.30 -1.53
CA VAL A 53 3.07 -10.80 -2.14
C VAL A 53 1.87 -10.37 -1.27
N PRO A 54 0.95 -9.51 -1.76
CA PRO A 54 -0.12 -8.92 -0.95
C PRO A 54 -1.34 -9.86 -0.88
N TRP A 55 -1.48 -10.59 0.23
CA TRP A 55 -2.61 -11.52 0.44
C TRP A 55 -3.96 -10.84 0.22
N ASN A 56 -4.15 -9.61 0.70
CA ASN A 56 -5.39 -8.85 0.54
C ASN A 56 -5.83 -8.55 -0.90
N MET A 57 -4.90 -8.55 -1.86
CA MET A 57 -5.24 -8.43 -3.28
C MET A 57 -5.44 -9.79 -3.94
N HIS A 58 -4.70 -10.81 -3.50
CA HIS A 58 -4.84 -12.16 -4.04
C HIS A 58 -6.05 -12.90 -3.52
N GLU A 59 -6.57 -12.57 -2.33
CA GLU A 59 -7.82 -13.10 -1.78
C GLU A 59 -8.72 -11.95 -1.29
N PRO A 60 -9.21 -11.09 -2.21
CA PRO A 60 -9.94 -9.87 -1.84
C PRO A 60 -11.28 -10.19 -1.16
N GLN A 61 -11.86 -11.36 -1.41
CA GLN A 61 -12.96 -11.93 -0.65
C GLN A 61 -12.56 -13.35 -0.25
N LYS A 62 -13.04 -13.81 0.91
CA LYS A 62 -12.71 -15.13 1.45
C LYS A 62 -13.03 -16.23 0.43
N GLY A 63 -12.01 -16.94 -0.03
CA GLY A 63 -12.09 -18.03 -1.02
C GLY A 63 -12.16 -17.61 -2.49
N GLU A 64 -12.12 -16.31 -2.79
CA GLU A 64 -12.05 -15.80 -4.17
C GLU A 64 -10.63 -15.34 -4.44
N PHE A 65 -9.94 -15.99 -5.38
CA PHE A 65 -8.52 -15.71 -5.67
C PHE A 65 -8.31 -15.05 -7.03
N ASP A 66 -7.39 -14.09 -7.09
CA ASP A 66 -6.98 -13.41 -8.33
C ASP A 66 -5.45 -13.36 -8.46
N PHE A 67 -4.96 -13.76 -9.64
CA PHE A 67 -3.55 -13.77 -10.03
C PHE A 67 -3.40 -13.22 -11.47
N SER A 68 -4.32 -12.38 -11.92
CA SER A 68 -4.36 -11.81 -13.26
C SER A 68 -3.95 -10.34 -13.29
N GLY A 69 -3.60 -9.82 -14.47
CA GLY A 69 -3.26 -8.41 -14.65
C GLY A 69 -2.11 -7.97 -13.75
N ILE A 70 -2.33 -6.92 -12.94
CA ILE A 70 -1.33 -6.43 -11.97
C ILE A 70 -1.00 -7.45 -10.86
N LEU A 71 -1.79 -8.51 -10.72
CA LEU A 71 -1.57 -9.59 -9.75
C LEU A 71 -0.89 -10.83 -10.37
N ASP A 72 -0.47 -10.77 -11.63
CA ASP A 72 0.25 -11.86 -12.27
C ASP A 72 1.74 -11.90 -11.84
N VAL A 73 1.96 -12.37 -10.61
CA VAL A 73 3.29 -12.55 -10.03
C VAL A 73 4.14 -13.54 -10.84
N GLU A 74 3.51 -14.48 -11.55
CA GLU A 74 4.20 -15.48 -12.36
C GLU A 74 4.84 -14.83 -13.59
N SER A 75 4.10 -13.95 -14.27
CA SER A 75 4.62 -13.14 -15.37
C SER A 75 5.72 -12.18 -14.91
N PHE A 76 5.57 -11.52 -13.76
CA PHE A 76 6.63 -10.68 -13.19
C PHE A 76 7.93 -11.46 -12.94
N LEU A 77 7.84 -12.64 -12.30
CA LEU A 77 9.00 -13.51 -12.05
C LEU A 77 9.62 -14.02 -13.35
N GLN A 78 8.80 -14.35 -14.35
CA GLN A 78 9.26 -14.76 -15.67
C GLN A 78 10.04 -13.64 -16.37
N GLN A 79 9.53 -12.40 -16.37
CA GLN A 79 10.24 -11.26 -16.96
C GLN A 79 11.58 -11.00 -16.26
N ALA A 80 11.64 -11.13 -14.94
CA ALA A 80 12.90 -11.05 -14.20
C ALA A 80 13.88 -12.15 -14.62
N GLN A 81 13.38 -13.39 -14.76
CA GLN A 81 14.18 -14.53 -15.22
C GLN A 81 14.72 -14.33 -16.65
N ASP A 82 13.88 -13.81 -17.56
CA ASP A 82 14.26 -13.55 -18.96
C ASP A 82 15.35 -12.47 -19.07
N LEU A 83 15.35 -11.50 -18.15
CA LEU A 83 16.42 -10.50 -17.99
C LEU A 83 17.68 -11.05 -17.28
N GLY A 84 17.67 -12.31 -16.88
CA GLY A 84 18.76 -12.94 -16.14
C GLY A 84 18.94 -12.35 -14.74
N LEU A 85 17.84 -11.97 -14.09
CA LEU A 85 17.78 -11.66 -12.67
C LEU A 85 17.30 -12.89 -11.89
N TYR A 86 17.93 -13.10 -10.73
CA TYR A 86 17.38 -13.96 -9.69
C TYR A 86 16.21 -13.28 -8.97
N ALA A 87 15.46 -14.04 -8.19
CA ALA A 87 14.36 -13.52 -7.38
C ALA A 87 14.49 -13.91 -5.90
N ILE A 88 14.07 -13.01 -5.02
CA ILE A 88 13.69 -13.29 -3.64
C ILE A 88 12.20 -12.98 -3.54
N VAL A 89 11.42 -13.89 -2.97
CA VAL A 89 9.99 -13.67 -2.75
C VAL A 89 9.72 -13.68 -1.25
N ARG A 90 8.94 -12.71 -0.78
CA ARG A 90 8.56 -12.59 0.64
C ARG A 90 7.05 -12.86 0.78
N PRO A 91 6.60 -14.12 0.69
CA PRO A 91 5.18 -14.48 0.63
C PRO A 91 4.54 -14.52 2.03
N SER A 92 4.94 -13.62 2.93
CA SER A 92 4.38 -13.58 4.28
C SER A 92 2.89 -13.21 4.23
N PRO A 93 2.03 -13.77 5.09
CA PRO A 93 0.64 -13.32 5.19
C PRO A 93 0.54 -11.86 5.69
N PHE A 94 1.55 -11.38 6.41
CA PHE A 94 1.73 -9.97 6.79
C PHE A 94 3.03 -9.43 6.19
N ILE A 95 2.96 -8.38 5.38
CA ILE A 95 4.10 -7.79 4.67
C ILE A 95 4.50 -6.40 5.18
N CYS A 96 3.72 -5.80 6.08
CA CYS A 96 3.88 -4.39 6.48
C CYS A 96 3.79 -3.44 5.28
N ALA A 97 4.92 -3.16 4.63
CA ALA A 97 5.09 -2.56 3.31
C ALA A 97 4.40 -1.22 3.04
N GLU A 98 4.00 -0.47 4.08
CA GLU A 98 3.16 0.74 3.93
C GLU A 98 1.90 0.45 3.08
N TRP A 99 1.36 -0.76 3.26
CA TRP A 99 0.26 -1.30 2.46
C TRP A 99 -0.95 -1.57 3.35
N GLU A 100 -2.15 -1.47 2.78
CA GLU A 100 -3.40 -1.62 3.52
C GLU A 100 -3.38 -2.87 4.42
N PHE A 101 -3.59 -2.64 5.71
CA PHE A 101 -3.60 -3.65 6.77
C PHE A 101 -2.36 -4.57 6.81
N GLY A 102 -1.22 -4.08 6.31
CA GLY A 102 0.00 -4.86 6.18
C GLY A 102 -0.14 -6.05 5.23
N GLY A 103 -1.04 -5.99 4.24
CA GLY A 103 -1.32 -7.07 3.30
C GLY A 103 -2.36 -8.08 3.79
N PHE A 104 -2.90 -7.95 5.00
CA PHE A 104 -3.98 -8.83 5.44
C PHE A 104 -5.31 -8.52 4.75
N PRO A 105 -6.05 -9.53 4.28
CA PRO A 105 -7.41 -9.31 3.83
C PRO A 105 -8.28 -8.77 4.97
N ALA A 106 -8.99 -7.66 4.74
CA ALA A 106 -9.83 -7.04 5.76
C ALA A 106 -10.95 -7.95 6.29
N TRP A 107 -11.39 -8.94 5.50
CA TRP A 107 -12.39 -9.92 5.93
C TRP A 107 -11.91 -10.81 7.09
N LEU A 108 -10.60 -10.90 7.37
CA LEU A 108 -10.08 -11.58 8.56
C LEU A 108 -10.59 -10.94 9.86
N LEU A 109 -10.92 -9.65 9.84
CA LEU A 109 -11.50 -8.97 11.00
C LEU A 109 -12.85 -9.57 11.39
N SER A 110 -13.58 -10.19 10.45
CA SER A 110 -14.89 -10.84 10.64
C SER A 110 -14.83 -12.22 11.26
N GLU A 111 -13.64 -12.77 11.43
CA GLU A 111 -13.46 -14.12 11.96
C GLU A 111 -13.08 -14.09 13.44
N ASP A 112 -13.54 -15.10 14.19
CA ASP A 112 -13.15 -15.28 15.59
C ASP A 112 -11.77 -15.94 15.66
N MET A 113 -10.73 -15.11 15.61
CA MET A 113 -9.33 -15.54 15.66
C MET A 113 -8.40 -14.45 16.17
N ARG A 114 -7.20 -14.87 16.57
CA ARG A 114 -6.05 -13.99 16.74
C ARG A 114 -5.19 -13.98 15.47
N ILE A 115 -5.38 -12.93 14.67
CA ILE A 115 -4.56 -12.65 13.48
C ILE A 115 -3.08 -12.56 13.89
N ARG A 116 -2.18 -13.05 13.03
CA ARG A 116 -0.71 -12.98 13.18
C ARG A 116 -0.17 -13.71 14.42
N SER A 117 -0.71 -14.90 14.70
CA SER A 117 -0.32 -15.74 15.85
C SER A 117 -0.40 -17.24 15.54
N SER A 118 -0.07 -18.10 16.51
CA SER A 118 -0.21 -19.56 16.43
C SER A 118 -1.66 -20.06 16.51
N ASP A 119 -2.64 -19.16 16.51
CA ASP A 119 -4.06 -19.54 16.48
C ASP A 119 -4.38 -20.38 15.23
N LYS A 120 -4.96 -21.56 15.48
CA LYS A 120 -5.36 -22.53 14.45
C LYS A 120 -6.35 -21.94 13.46
N ALA A 121 -7.25 -21.07 13.91
CA ALA A 121 -8.23 -20.44 13.02
C ALA A 121 -7.51 -19.57 11.99
N TYR A 122 -6.61 -18.69 12.44
CA TYR A 122 -5.78 -17.86 11.56
C TYR A 122 -4.89 -18.70 10.64
N LEU A 123 -4.17 -19.68 11.18
CA LEU A 123 -3.30 -20.57 10.40
C LEU A 123 -4.08 -21.38 9.34
N THR A 124 -5.35 -21.69 9.59
CA THR A 124 -6.20 -22.34 8.57
C THR A 124 -6.45 -21.43 7.37
N HIS A 125 -6.58 -20.12 7.56
CA HIS A 125 -6.70 -19.17 6.45
C HIS A 125 -5.37 -18.98 5.72
N VAL A 126 -4.26 -18.86 6.46
CA VAL A 126 -2.92 -18.80 5.85
C VAL A 126 -2.65 -20.05 5.00
N ALA A 127 -3.00 -21.24 5.51
CA ALA A 127 -2.87 -22.50 4.80
C ALA A 127 -3.63 -22.50 3.46
N ARG A 128 -4.90 -22.03 3.45
CA ARG A 128 -5.72 -21.94 2.23
C ARG A 128 -5.18 -20.94 1.22
N TYR A 129 -4.72 -19.79 1.70
CA TYR A 129 -4.04 -18.83 0.83
C TYR A 129 -2.78 -19.43 0.20
N TYR A 130 -1.99 -20.15 1.01
CA TYR A 130 -0.78 -20.82 0.52
C TYR A 130 -1.08 -22.00 -0.41
N ASP A 131 -2.22 -22.68 -0.27
CA ASP A 131 -2.67 -23.71 -1.23
C ASP A 131 -2.84 -23.14 -2.64
N GLU A 132 -3.16 -21.85 -2.77
CA GLU A 132 -3.24 -21.16 -4.05
C GLU A 132 -1.91 -20.50 -4.44
N LEU A 133 -1.28 -19.74 -3.55
CA LEU A 133 -0.07 -19.00 -3.89
C LEU A 133 1.13 -19.92 -4.18
N LEU A 134 1.44 -20.85 -3.26
CA LEU A 134 2.74 -21.50 -3.29
C LEU A 134 2.96 -22.43 -4.49
N PRO A 135 1.97 -23.20 -4.99
CA PRO A 135 2.17 -23.98 -6.21
C PRO A 135 2.61 -23.12 -7.42
N ARG A 136 2.16 -21.86 -7.48
CA ARG A 136 2.52 -20.91 -8.54
C ARG A 136 3.95 -20.40 -8.39
N LEU A 137 4.43 -20.21 -7.16
CA LEU A 137 5.82 -19.80 -6.88
C LEU A 137 6.81 -20.98 -6.94
N VAL A 138 6.38 -22.18 -6.55
CA VAL A 138 7.23 -23.37 -6.42
C VAL A 138 7.89 -23.73 -7.74
N LYS A 139 7.20 -23.58 -8.88
CA LYS A 139 7.78 -23.81 -10.22
C LYS A 139 8.89 -22.82 -10.57
N TYR A 140 8.91 -21.63 -9.95
CA TYR A 140 9.96 -20.62 -10.15
C TYR A 140 11.15 -20.78 -9.20
N GLN A 141 11.17 -21.79 -8.31
CA GLN A 141 12.36 -22.09 -7.53
C GLN A 141 13.54 -22.45 -8.45
N LEU A 142 14.74 -22.01 -8.09
CA LEU A 142 15.95 -22.23 -8.89
C LEU A 142 16.20 -23.72 -9.20
N GLU A 143 15.92 -24.61 -8.24
CA GLU A 143 16.04 -26.07 -8.42
C GLU A 143 15.03 -26.65 -9.41
N ASN A 144 13.92 -25.95 -9.64
CA ASN A 144 12.87 -26.33 -10.58
C ASN A 144 13.01 -25.64 -11.95
N GLY A 145 14.14 -24.95 -12.18
CA GLY A 145 14.43 -24.26 -13.43
C GLY A 145 13.97 -22.79 -13.49
N GLY A 146 13.44 -22.26 -12.38
CA GLY A 146 13.13 -20.84 -12.26
C GLY A 146 14.29 -19.99 -11.74
N ASN A 147 13.97 -18.82 -11.17
CA ASN A 147 14.95 -17.84 -10.69
C ASN A 147 14.88 -17.53 -9.18
N ILE A 148 13.92 -18.09 -8.42
CA ILE A 148 13.79 -17.84 -6.97
C ILE A 148 14.91 -18.53 -6.20
N LEU A 149 15.71 -17.73 -5.49
CA LEU A 149 16.82 -18.17 -4.64
C LEU A 149 16.34 -18.65 -3.27
N MET A 150 15.49 -17.86 -2.61
CA MET A 150 15.04 -18.10 -1.25
C MET A 150 13.75 -17.33 -0.96
N MET A 151 13.03 -17.75 0.07
CA MET A 151 11.78 -17.11 0.49
C MET A 151 11.78 -16.74 1.97
N GLN A 152 11.09 -15.64 2.31
CA GLN A 152 10.99 -15.21 3.70
C GLN A 152 9.84 -15.88 4.45
N ILE A 153 10.09 -16.22 5.72
CA ILE A 153 9.08 -16.60 6.71
C ILE A 153 8.71 -15.35 7.50
N GLU A 154 7.42 -15.01 7.54
CA GLU A 154 6.90 -13.82 8.21
C GLU A 154 7.59 -12.51 7.74
N ASN A 155 7.43 -11.42 8.48
CA ASN A 155 7.99 -10.12 8.20
C ASN A 155 8.24 -9.30 9.47
N GLU A 156 9.50 -9.10 9.84
CA GLU A 156 9.87 -8.34 11.04
C GLU A 156 9.06 -8.75 12.27
N TYR A 157 8.89 -10.06 12.46
CA TYR A 157 8.01 -10.56 13.50
C TYR A 157 8.50 -10.16 14.89
N GLY A 158 9.81 -9.99 15.08
CA GLY A 158 10.39 -9.54 16.35
C GLY A 158 10.01 -8.11 16.72
N SER A 159 9.48 -7.35 15.78
CA SER A 159 8.89 -6.02 15.99
C SER A 159 7.40 -6.06 16.34
N TYR A 160 6.84 -7.26 16.53
CA TYR A 160 5.43 -7.49 16.87
C TYR A 160 5.24 -8.49 18.02
N GLY A 161 5.88 -9.67 17.93
CA GLY A 161 5.70 -10.75 18.89
C GLY A 161 6.90 -11.69 18.97
N GLU A 162 6.77 -12.71 19.82
CA GLU A 162 7.80 -13.73 20.07
C GLU A 162 7.24 -15.17 20.04
N ASP A 163 6.04 -15.35 19.47
CA ASP A 163 5.41 -16.65 19.26
C ASP A 163 6.20 -17.51 18.25
N LYS A 164 7.08 -18.37 18.77
CA LYS A 164 7.89 -19.27 17.94
C LYS A 164 7.07 -20.39 17.30
N ASP A 165 5.94 -20.76 17.88
CA ASP A 165 5.08 -21.79 17.30
C ASP A 165 4.37 -21.26 16.06
N TYR A 166 4.01 -19.98 16.05
CA TYR A 166 3.54 -19.29 14.85
C TYR A 166 4.59 -19.31 13.73
N LEU A 167 5.83 -18.88 14.02
CA LEU A 167 6.90 -18.85 13.02
C LEU A 167 7.17 -20.25 12.43
N ARG A 168 7.20 -21.28 13.28
CA ARG A 168 7.32 -22.68 12.85
C ARG A 168 6.13 -23.12 12.01
N ALA A 169 4.91 -22.76 12.39
CA ALA A 169 3.73 -23.10 11.61
C ALA A 169 3.76 -22.46 10.20
N VAL A 170 4.15 -21.19 10.07
CA VAL A 170 4.29 -20.55 8.74
C VAL A 170 5.36 -21.25 7.91
N ARG A 171 6.54 -21.53 8.50
CA ARG A 171 7.59 -22.32 7.85
C ARG A 171 7.05 -23.66 7.37
N ASP A 172 6.38 -24.41 8.25
CA ASP A 172 5.92 -25.76 7.94
C ASP A 172 4.86 -25.74 6.85
N LEU A 173 3.93 -24.77 6.87
CA LEU A 173 2.96 -24.58 5.79
C LEU A 173 3.64 -24.33 4.44
N MET A 174 4.75 -23.58 4.40
CA MET A 174 5.53 -23.37 3.18
C MET A 174 6.20 -24.66 2.70
N LEU A 175 6.85 -25.39 3.60
CA LEU A 175 7.55 -26.64 3.29
C LEU A 175 6.60 -27.73 2.80
N GLU A 176 5.44 -27.89 3.45
CA GLU A 176 4.39 -28.84 3.08
C GLU A 176 3.85 -28.64 1.66
N ARG A 177 3.93 -27.40 1.14
CA ARG A 177 3.46 -27.01 -0.19
C ARG A 177 4.57 -26.96 -1.24
N GLY A 178 5.74 -27.53 -0.95
CA GLY A 178 6.80 -27.75 -1.92
C GLY A 178 7.84 -26.64 -2.01
N VAL A 179 7.87 -25.70 -1.06
CA VAL A 179 9.00 -24.78 -0.94
C VAL A 179 10.23 -25.55 -0.42
N THR A 180 11.27 -25.61 -1.23
CA THR A 180 12.51 -26.38 -0.98
C THR A 180 13.79 -25.54 -1.05
N CYS A 181 13.67 -24.32 -1.61
CA CYS A 181 14.70 -23.28 -1.52
C CYS A 181 14.93 -22.90 -0.05
N PRO A 182 16.11 -22.33 0.28
CA PRO A 182 16.35 -21.81 1.63
C PRO A 182 15.26 -20.84 2.08
N LEU A 183 14.94 -20.91 3.36
CA LEU A 183 14.06 -19.97 4.03
C LEU A 183 14.87 -19.05 4.95
N PHE A 184 14.38 -17.85 5.20
CA PHE A 184 15.01 -16.88 6.08
C PHE A 184 13.97 -16.00 6.81
N THR A 185 14.39 -15.27 7.84
CA THR A 185 13.61 -14.21 8.49
C THR A 185 14.36 -12.88 8.39
N SER A 186 13.66 -11.75 8.40
CA SER A 186 14.26 -10.42 8.49
C SER A 186 13.72 -9.66 9.71
N ASP A 187 14.61 -8.96 10.42
CA ASP A 187 14.28 -8.17 11.60
C ASP A 187 15.23 -6.97 11.75
N GLY A 188 14.87 -5.99 12.59
CA GLY A 188 15.80 -4.95 13.02
C GLY A 188 17.07 -5.54 13.67
N PRO A 189 18.27 -5.01 13.41
CA PRO A 189 19.56 -5.61 13.77
C PRO A 189 19.97 -5.32 15.23
N TRP A 190 19.07 -5.54 16.18
CA TRP A 190 19.39 -5.49 17.62
C TRP A 190 18.82 -6.70 18.34
N ARG A 191 19.37 -6.98 19.52
CA ARG A 191 19.14 -8.24 20.24
C ARG A 191 17.66 -8.59 20.46
N ALA A 192 16.82 -7.60 20.80
CA ALA A 192 15.42 -7.85 21.13
C ALA A 192 14.63 -8.38 19.92
N THR A 193 14.68 -7.68 18.79
CA THR A 193 14.01 -8.08 17.55
C THR A 193 14.61 -9.36 16.98
N LEU A 194 15.94 -9.49 16.95
CA LEU A 194 16.59 -10.74 16.49
C LEU A 194 16.18 -11.95 17.34
N LYS A 195 16.14 -11.82 18.67
CA LYS A 195 15.71 -12.91 19.55
C LYS A 195 14.23 -13.26 19.34
N ALA A 196 13.36 -12.25 19.22
CA ALA A 196 11.92 -12.43 19.11
C ALA A 196 11.46 -12.93 17.73
N GLY A 197 12.04 -12.42 16.65
CA GLY A 197 11.61 -12.69 15.27
C GLY A 197 12.37 -13.78 14.54
N SER A 198 13.64 -14.03 14.88
CA SER A 198 14.42 -15.02 14.14
C SER A 198 14.10 -16.46 14.52
N MET A 199 14.40 -17.38 13.60
CA MET A 199 14.34 -18.83 13.81
C MET A 199 15.73 -19.46 13.83
N ILE A 200 16.70 -18.77 14.44
CA ILE A 200 18.13 -19.16 14.41
C ILE A 200 18.41 -20.54 15.01
N GLU A 201 17.69 -20.90 16.08
CA GLU A 201 17.79 -22.23 16.73
C GLU A 201 17.29 -23.34 15.80
N ASP A 202 16.29 -23.04 14.95
CA ASP A 202 15.76 -23.94 13.91
C ASP A 202 16.63 -23.93 12.64
N ASN A 203 17.82 -23.31 12.68
CA ASN A 203 18.78 -23.22 11.58
C ASN A 203 18.25 -22.51 10.33
N ILE A 204 17.38 -21.52 10.53
CA ILE A 204 16.90 -20.60 9.50
C ILE A 204 17.75 -19.33 9.52
N LEU A 205 18.21 -18.87 8.35
CA LEU A 205 19.04 -17.66 8.25
C LEU A 205 18.27 -16.44 8.79
N ALA A 206 18.92 -15.65 9.62
CA ALA A 206 18.41 -14.34 10.04
C ALA A 206 19.11 -13.23 9.26
N THR A 207 18.35 -12.36 8.60
CA THR A 207 18.83 -11.15 7.91
C THR A 207 18.43 -9.90 8.69
N GLY A 208 19.10 -8.77 8.44
CA GLY A 208 18.83 -7.50 9.11
C GLY A 208 18.12 -6.48 8.22
N ASN A 209 17.38 -5.56 8.82
CA ASN A 209 16.74 -4.42 8.13
C ASN A 209 17.22 -3.09 8.73
N PHE A 210 17.84 -2.22 7.92
CA PHE A 210 18.41 -0.94 8.37
C PHE A 210 18.79 -0.03 7.20
N GLY A 211 18.70 1.30 7.37
CA GLY A 211 19.03 2.28 6.33
C GLY A 211 20.44 2.89 6.37
N SER A 212 21.22 2.64 7.42
CA SER A 212 22.56 3.26 7.60
C SER A 212 23.43 2.47 8.58
N ARG A 213 24.68 2.93 8.82
CA ARG A 213 25.60 2.37 9.82
C ARG A 213 25.78 0.85 9.69
N ALA A 214 26.03 0.39 8.47
CA ALA A 214 26.05 -1.05 8.14
C ALA A 214 27.05 -1.84 9.00
N ALA A 215 28.23 -1.27 9.30
CA ALA A 215 29.23 -1.92 10.14
C ALA A 215 28.74 -2.22 11.56
N GLU A 216 28.01 -1.28 12.18
CA GLU A 216 27.43 -1.45 13.52
C GLU A 216 26.33 -2.52 13.51
N ASN A 217 25.41 -2.42 12.55
CA ASN A 217 24.29 -3.34 12.41
C ASN A 217 24.74 -4.76 12.09
N PHE A 218 25.69 -4.93 11.17
CA PHE A 218 26.28 -6.23 10.87
C PHE A 218 27.16 -6.77 11.99
N ALA A 219 27.82 -5.92 12.80
CA ALA A 219 28.49 -6.37 14.01
C ALA A 219 27.49 -6.97 15.01
N SER A 220 26.36 -6.33 15.24
CA SER A 220 25.31 -6.88 16.11
C SER A 220 24.77 -8.22 15.60
N MET A 221 24.55 -8.34 14.29
CA MET A 221 24.16 -9.63 13.68
C MET A 221 25.24 -10.70 13.86
N LYS A 222 26.52 -10.36 13.64
CA LYS A 222 27.66 -11.29 13.84
C LYS A 222 27.73 -11.78 15.29
N GLU A 223 27.55 -10.90 16.26
CA GLU A 223 27.51 -11.27 17.68
C GLU A 223 26.35 -12.24 17.96
N PHE A 224 25.16 -11.95 17.44
CA PHE A 224 23.99 -12.82 17.58
C PHE A 224 24.22 -14.20 16.93
N PHE A 225 24.84 -14.26 15.76
CA PHE A 225 25.19 -15.52 15.09
C PHE A 225 26.22 -16.31 15.91
N ALA A 226 27.25 -15.64 16.42
CA ALA A 226 28.30 -16.25 17.23
C ALA A 226 27.76 -16.85 18.53
N GLU A 227 26.82 -16.17 19.20
CA GLU A 227 26.12 -16.68 20.38
C GLU A 227 25.43 -18.03 20.14
N HIS A 228 24.93 -18.24 18.92
CA HIS A 228 24.24 -19.47 18.51
C HIS A 228 25.14 -20.44 17.72
N GLY A 229 26.45 -20.19 17.71
CA GLY A 229 27.42 -21.04 17.00
C GLY A 229 27.23 -21.07 15.47
N LYS A 230 26.58 -20.05 14.90
CA LYS A 230 26.33 -19.94 13.47
C LYS A 230 27.43 -19.16 12.77
N LYS A 231 27.81 -19.63 11.58
CA LYS A 231 28.67 -18.93 10.63
C LYS A 231 27.89 -18.79 9.34
N TRP A 232 27.29 -17.63 9.13
CA TRP A 232 26.39 -17.34 8.02
C TRP A 232 26.79 -16.07 7.27
N PRO A 233 26.39 -15.95 5.99
CA PRO A 233 26.51 -14.68 5.28
C PRO A 233 25.73 -13.58 6.00
N LEU A 234 26.25 -12.36 5.90
CA LEU A 234 25.53 -11.16 6.28
C LEU A 234 24.71 -10.67 5.09
N MET A 235 23.45 -10.33 5.34
CA MET A 235 22.58 -9.71 4.36
C MET A 235 21.68 -8.68 5.04
N CYS A 236 21.63 -7.48 4.45
CA CYS A 236 20.58 -6.52 4.73
C CYS A 236 19.42 -6.81 3.77
N MET A 237 18.26 -7.25 4.29
CA MET A 237 17.08 -7.59 3.48
C MET A 237 16.21 -6.38 3.18
N GLU A 238 16.32 -5.32 3.97
CA GLU A 238 15.75 -4.02 3.65
C GLU A 238 16.76 -2.95 4.00
N PHE A 239 17.45 -2.48 2.96
CA PHE A 239 18.27 -1.29 3.09
C PHE A 239 17.44 -0.07 2.72
N TRP A 240 16.89 0.60 3.74
CA TRP A 240 16.01 1.76 3.54
C TRP A 240 16.77 2.92 2.90
N ASP A 241 16.55 3.13 1.60
CA ASP A 241 17.32 4.04 0.75
C ASP A 241 16.68 5.43 0.58
N GLY A 242 15.39 5.53 0.83
CA GLY A 242 14.62 6.75 0.98
C GLY A 242 13.59 6.58 2.11
N TRP A 243 12.41 7.17 1.96
CA TRP A 243 11.33 7.02 2.92
C TRP A 243 9.95 7.28 2.31
N PHE A 244 8.91 6.69 2.88
CA PHE A 244 7.53 6.92 2.47
C PHE A 244 6.98 8.25 3.01
N ASN A 245 5.91 8.75 2.39
CA ASN A 245 5.26 10.01 2.78
C ASN A 245 3.88 9.78 3.44
N ARG A 246 3.44 10.73 4.25
CA ARG A 246 2.12 10.76 4.90
C ARG A 246 1.41 12.07 4.60
N TRP A 247 0.07 12.04 4.62
CA TRP A 247 -0.72 13.24 4.41
C TRP A 247 -0.41 14.28 5.49
N ASN A 248 -0.29 15.55 5.08
CA ASN A 248 0.01 16.70 5.94
C ASN A 248 1.41 16.65 6.63
N GLU A 249 2.37 15.93 6.04
CA GLU A 249 3.77 15.92 6.45
C GLU A 249 4.68 16.37 5.29
N PRO A 250 5.87 16.95 5.56
CA PRO A 250 6.81 17.30 4.49
C PRO A 250 7.29 16.07 3.74
N VAL A 251 7.68 16.25 2.46
CA VAL A 251 8.37 15.20 1.71
C VAL A 251 9.72 14.93 2.37
N ILE A 252 10.01 13.66 2.63
CA ILE A 252 11.28 13.21 3.19
C ILE A 252 12.18 12.75 2.04
N THR A 253 13.41 13.25 2.00
CA THR A 253 14.39 12.90 0.95
C THR A 253 15.76 12.64 1.54
N ARG A 254 16.53 11.75 0.92
CA ARG A 254 17.90 11.41 1.29
C ARG A 254 18.87 11.73 0.16
N ASP A 255 19.99 12.35 0.51
CA ASP A 255 21.06 12.65 -0.44
C ASP A 255 21.60 11.40 -1.15
N GLY A 256 21.79 11.50 -2.47
CA GLY A 256 22.19 10.37 -3.31
C GLY A 256 23.62 9.90 -3.06
N GLU A 257 24.55 10.81 -2.75
CA GLU A 257 25.95 10.46 -2.48
C GLU A 257 26.10 9.85 -1.07
N ASP A 258 25.38 10.38 -0.07
CA ASP A 258 25.27 9.75 1.27
C ASP A 258 24.73 8.32 1.17
N LEU A 259 23.66 8.13 0.38
CA LEU A 259 23.13 6.79 0.16
C LEU A 259 24.17 5.89 -0.49
N ALA A 260 24.78 6.32 -1.59
CA ALA A 260 25.75 5.50 -2.33
C ALA A 260 26.91 5.07 -1.43
N GLN A 261 27.39 5.95 -0.56
CA GLN A 261 28.40 5.64 0.45
C GLN A 261 27.89 4.61 1.47
N SER A 262 26.66 4.77 1.97
CA SER A 262 26.07 3.83 2.93
C SER A 262 25.84 2.43 2.32
N VAL A 263 25.43 2.37 1.04
CA VAL A 263 25.30 1.12 0.28
C VAL A 263 26.68 0.47 0.08
N HIS A 264 27.71 1.25 -0.23
CA HIS A 264 29.08 0.75 -0.34
C HIS A 264 29.58 0.12 0.97
N GLU A 265 29.30 0.74 2.11
CA GLU A 265 29.63 0.19 3.43
C GLU A 265 28.95 -1.16 3.67
N ALA A 266 27.67 -1.30 3.32
CA ALA A 266 26.98 -2.57 3.43
C ALA A 266 27.56 -3.64 2.50
N LEU A 267 27.86 -3.29 1.24
CA LEU A 267 28.40 -4.23 0.25
C LEU A 267 29.83 -4.69 0.56
N LYS A 268 30.62 -3.93 1.34
CA LYS A 268 31.92 -4.41 1.85
C LYS A 268 31.79 -5.63 2.75
N GLU A 269 30.73 -5.69 3.55
CA GLU A 269 30.55 -6.74 4.55
C GLU A 269 29.62 -7.87 4.09
N GLY A 270 28.58 -7.56 3.34
CA GLY A 270 27.48 -8.49 3.11
C GLY A 270 26.82 -8.36 1.74
N SER A 271 25.65 -8.99 1.65
CA SER A 271 24.69 -8.81 0.55
C SER A 271 23.66 -7.74 0.92
N ILE A 272 22.92 -7.24 -0.06
CA ILE A 272 21.94 -6.17 0.13
C ILE A 272 20.67 -6.42 -0.69
N ASN A 273 19.55 -5.92 -0.17
CA ASN A 273 18.34 -5.62 -0.92
C ASN A 273 17.96 -4.16 -0.69
N LEU A 274 17.96 -3.35 -1.75
CA LEU A 274 17.56 -1.94 -1.69
C LEU A 274 16.05 -1.83 -1.54
N TYR A 275 15.59 -1.19 -0.46
CA TYR A 275 14.17 -0.97 -0.18
C TYR A 275 13.92 0.54 -0.17
N MET A 276 13.42 1.15 -1.26
CA MET A 276 12.94 0.57 -2.51
C MET A 276 13.87 0.84 -3.68
N PHE A 277 14.06 -0.15 -4.57
CA PHE A 277 14.66 0.14 -5.87
C PHE A 277 13.69 0.94 -6.75
N HIS A 278 12.45 0.48 -6.87
CA HIS A 278 11.35 1.21 -7.49
C HIS A 278 10.09 1.02 -6.65
N GLY A 279 9.61 2.10 -6.04
CA GLY A 279 8.47 2.05 -5.15
C GLY A 279 7.11 2.02 -5.85
N GLY A 280 6.88 2.89 -6.85
CA GLY A 280 5.64 2.94 -7.63
C GLY A 280 4.48 3.62 -6.90
N THR A 281 3.26 3.06 -7.01
CA THR A 281 2.02 3.72 -6.55
C THR A 281 1.13 2.78 -5.72
N ASN A 282 0.51 3.32 -4.67
CA ASN A 282 -0.57 2.69 -3.93
C ASN A 282 -1.91 2.93 -4.63
N PHE A 283 -2.17 2.25 -5.75
CA PHE A 283 -3.41 2.44 -6.51
C PHE A 283 -4.67 2.21 -5.68
N GLY A 284 -5.76 2.88 -6.07
CA GLY A 284 -7.05 2.78 -5.41
C GLY A 284 -7.00 3.13 -3.91
N PHE A 285 -7.43 2.18 -3.10
CA PHE A 285 -7.56 2.36 -1.65
C PHE A 285 -6.49 1.63 -0.84
N MET A 286 -5.39 1.23 -1.49
CA MET A 286 -4.43 0.28 -0.93
C MET A 286 -3.29 0.88 -0.09
N ASN A 287 -3.32 2.18 0.17
CA ASN A 287 -2.35 2.81 1.07
C ASN A 287 -2.43 2.22 2.48
N GLY A 288 -1.26 2.05 3.12
CA GLY A 288 -1.19 1.74 4.54
C GLY A 288 -1.41 2.96 5.43
N CYS A 289 -1.11 2.77 6.71
CA CYS A 289 -1.24 3.79 7.73
C CYS A 289 -0.25 3.52 8.88
N SER A 290 0.52 4.54 9.26
CA SER A 290 1.37 4.49 10.44
C SER A 290 0.54 4.79 11.70
N ALA A 291 1.10 4.49 12.88
CA ALA A 291 0.48 4.87 14.15
C ALA A 291 1.49 5.56 15.07
N ARG A 292 1.05 6.59 15.81
CA ARG A 292 1.81 7.22 16.88
C ARG A 292 0.93 7.32 18.13
N GLY A 293 1.20 6.47 19.11
CA GLY A 293 0.31 6.31 20.26
C GLY A 293 -1.04 5.75 19.81
N GLN A 294 -2.11 6.51 20.04
CA GLN A 294 -3.47 6.14 19.59
C GLN A 294 -3.87 6.77 18.25
N ARG A 295 -3.06 7.69 17.72
CA ARG A 295 -3.34 8.42 16.49
C ARG A 295 -2.86 7.66 15.27
N ASP A 296 -3.70 7.63 14.24
CA ASP A 296 -3.41 7.03 12.94
C ASP A 296 -2.88 8.09 11.98
N LEU A 297 -1.88 7.74 11.17
CA LEU A 297 -1.18 8.65 10.27
C LEU A 297 -1.17 8.03 8.86
N PRO A 298 -2.24 8.26 8.06
CA PRO A 298 -2.42 7.61 6.76
C PRO A 298 -1.33 8.01 5.77
N GLN A 299 -0.81 7.01 5.05
CA GLN A 299 0.21 7.20 4.03
C GLN A 299 -0.41 7.69 2.72
N VAL A 300 0.40 8.35 1.89
CA VAL A 300 -0.06 8.92 0.62
C VAL A 300 -0.20 7.87 -0.48
N THR A 301 -0.84 8.26 -1.58
CA THR A 301 -1.03 7.41 -2.76
C THR A 301 0.29 7.12 -3.47
N SER A 302 1.14 8.14 -3.63
CA SER A 302 2.47 7.95 -4.19
C SER A 302 3.32 7.07 -3.28
N TYR A 303 3.96 6.05 -3.85
CA TYR A 303 5.02 5.30 -3.19
C TYR A 303 6.36 5.53 -3.89
N ASP A 304 6.58 6.74 -4.42
CA ASP A 304 7.86 7.19 -4.97
C ASP A 304 9.04 6.84 -4.05
N TYR A 305 8.82 6.99 -2.74
CA TYR A 305 9.72 6.59 -1.66
C TYR A 305 11.05 7.36 -1.65
N ASP A 306 11.25 8.34 -2.54
CA ASP A 306 12.58 8.86 -2.88
C ASP A 306 13.51 7.69 -3.30
N ALA A 307 12.98 6.72 -4.04
CA ALA A 307 13.70 5.53 -4.47
C ALA A 307 14.75 5.82 -5.55
N LEU A 308 15.46 4.76 -5.99
CA LEU A 308 16.40 4.86 -7.11
C LEU A 308 15.67 5.20 -8.42
N LEU A 309 14.50 4.60 -8.65
CA LEU A 309 13.57 5.02 -9.69
C LEU A 309 12.43 5.82 -9.06
N ASP A 310 12.04 6.94 -9.69
CA ASP A 310 10.86 7.71 -9.27
C ASP A 310 9.56 6.93 -9.46
N GLU A 311 8.42 7.45 -9.00
CA GLU A 311 7.10 6.79 -9.11
C GLU A 311 6.75 6.33 -10.55
N ALA A 312 7.22 7.03 -11.58
CA ALA A 312 7.00 6.69 -12.99
C ALA A 312 8.09 5.76 -13.57
N GLY A 313 9.05 5.33 -12.75
CA GLY A 313 10.11 4.39 -13.12
C GLY A 313 11.36 5.03 -13.74
N ASN A 314 11.53 6.36 -13.70
CA ASN A 314 12.70 7.01 -14.26
C ASN A 314 13.89 7.05 -13.28
N PRO A 315 15.14 6.83 -13.76
CA PRO A 315 16.34 6.94 -12.92
C PRO A 315 16.51 8.31 -12.29
N THR A 316 16.68 8.35 -10.97
CA THR A 316 16.91 9.59 -10.21
C THR A 316 18.40 9.88 -10.04
N ALA A 317 18.74 11.04 -9.43
CA ALA A 317 20.12 11.36 -9.06
C ALA A 317 20.74 10.26 -8.15
N LYS A 318 19.90 9.63 -7.31
CA LYS A 318 20.26 8.54 -6.42
C LYS A 318 20.66 7.27 -7.19
N TYR A 319 19.91 6.92 -8.25
CA TYR A 319 20.30 5.82 -9.15
C TYR A 319 21.69 6.05 -9.75
N TYR A 320 21.96 7.25 -10.27
CA TYR A 320 23.26 7.54 -10.88
C TYR A 320 24.42 7.55 -9.87
N ALA A 321 24.19 8.02 -8.63
CA ALA A 321 25.18 7.97 -7.56
C ALA A 321 25.54 6.51 -7.19
N VAL A 322 24.53 5.65 -7.00
CA VAL A 322 24.75 4.21 -6.75
C VAL A 322 25.41 3.54 -7.95
N LYS A 323 24.98 3.85 -9.18
CA LYS A 323 25.57 3.31 -10.40
C LYS A 323 27.07 3.63 -10.50
N LYS A 324 27.44 4.88 -10.25
CA LYS A 324 28.84 5.34 -10.22
C LYS A 324 29.64 4.63 -9.11
N MET A 325 29.06 4.46 -7.94
CA MET A 325 29.66 3.72 -6.84
C MET A 325 29.94 2.25 -7.23
N ILE A 326 28.96 1.56 -7.81
CA ILE A 326 29.13 0.17 -8.29
C ILE A 326 30.23 0.08 -9.34
N ALA A 327 30.24 0.97 -10.34
CA ALA A 327 31.26 1.00 -11.38
C ALA A 327 32.68 1.22 -10.83
N THR A 328 32.80 1.98 -9.74
CA THR A 328 34.09 2.33 -9.13
C THR A 328 34.64 1.20 -8.25
N TYR A 329 33.79 0.61 -7.41
CA TYR A 329 34.24 -0.32 -6.36
C TYR A 329 33.98 -1.79 -6.67
N TYR A 330 33.04 -2.08 -7.59
CA TYR A 330 32.65 -3.44 -7.95
C TYR A 330 32.53 -3.59 -9.49
N PRO A 331 33.59 -3.27 -10.26
CA PRO A 331 33.58 -3.31 -11.73
C PRO A 331 33.35 -4.72 -12.31
N GLU A 332 33.43 -5.77 -11.48
CA GLU A 332 33.08 -7.13 -11.84
C GLU A 332 31.57 -7.33 -12.12
N TYR A 333 30.70 -6.43 -11.65
CA TYR A 333 29.27 -6.46 -11.99
C TYR A 333 29.00 -5.61 -13.24
N PRO A 334 28.66 -6.23 -14.38
CA PRO A 334 28.45 -5.50 -15.62
C PRO A 334 27.24 -4.59 -15.51
N GLN A 335 27.38 -3.36 -16.01
CA GLN A 335 26.32 -2.36 -16.07
C GLN A 335 25.87 -2.13 -17.52
N LEU A 336 24.64 -1.65 -17.68
CA LEU A 336 24.07 -1.23 -18.97
C LEU A 336 23.62 0.23 -18.89
N GLU A 337 23.36 0.87 -20.02
CA GLU A 337 22.65 2.16 -20.01
C GLU A 337 21.21 1.95 -19.53
N PRO A 338 20.70 2.77 -18.59
CA PRO A 338 19.32 2.66 -18.14
C PRO A 338 18.34 3.08 -19.23
N LEU A 339 17.12 2.54 -19.18
CA LEU A 339 15.97 3.06 -19.90
C LEU A 339 15.45 4.31 -19.18
N VAL A 340 15.16 5.34 -19.97
CA VAL A 340 14.60 6.60 -19.50
C VAL A 340 13.40 6.93 -20.39
N TYR A 341 12.24 7.14 -19.77
CA TYR A 341 11.09 7.71 -20.44
C TYR A 341 11.31 9.21 -20.66
N GLU A 342 11.26 9.61 -21.92
CA GLU A 342 11.36 11.02 -22.30
C GLU A 342 10.22 11.82 -21.65
N ARG A 343 10.59 12.99 -21.11
CA ARG A 343 9.64 13.95 -20.58
C ARG A 343 9.69 15.23 -21.41
N ASP A 344 8.54 15.67 -21.91
CA ASP A 344 8.35 17.02 -22.42
C ASP A 344 7.85 17.90 -21.27
N GLU A 345 8.74 18.70 -20.71
CA GLU A 345 8.41 19.58 -19.58
C GLU A 345 7.41 20.68 -19.92
N ASN A 346 7.16 20.93 -21.21
CA ASN A 346 6.16 21.88 -21.68
C ASN A 346 4.85 21.21 -22.08
N TRP A 347 4.77 19.87 -22.02
CA TRP A 347 3.54 19.16 -22.33
C TRP A 347 2.52 19.39 -21.22
N GLU A 348 1.41 19.98 -21.61
CA GLU A 348 0.25 20.20 -20.78
C GLU A 348 -1.01 19.97 -21.60
N VAL A 349 -1.95 19.20 -21.06
CA VAL A 349 -3.31 19.08 -21.58
C VAL A 349 -4.26 19.56 -20.51
N THR A 350 -5.28 20.31 -20.90
CA THR A 350 -6.36 20.70 -19.99
C THR A 350 -7.67 20.14 -20.52
N ALA A 351 -8.44 19.48 -19.66
CA ALA A 351 -9.77 19.01 -19.94
C ALA A 351 -10.79 19.85 -19.18
N GLU A 352 -11.88 20.23 -19.84
CA GLU A 352 -12.99 20.95 -19.22
C GLU A 352 -13.98 19.95 -18.62
N LEU A 353 -14.65 20.37 -17.54
CA LEU A 353 -15.72 19.61 -16.92
C LEU A 353 -16.87 19.41 -17.91
N THR A 354 -17.20 18.16 -18.20
CA THR A 354 -18.31 17.80 -19.11
C THR A 354 -19.60 17.57 -18.36
N ASP A 355 -19.55 16.87 -17.23
CA ASP A 355 -20.71 16.55 -16.41
C ASP A 355 -20.37 16.49 -14.91
N LYS A 356 -21.37 16.66 -14.05
CA LYS A 356 -21.24 16.47 -12.61
C LYS A 356 -22.54 16.01 -11.96
N VAL A 357 -22.43 15.22 -10.89
CA VAL A 357 -23.59 14.70 -10.14
C VAL A 357 -23.24 14.47 -8.67
N SER A 358 -24.17 14.75 -7.75
CA SER A 358 -23.94 14.52 -6.31
C SER A 358 -24.13 13.07 -5.91
N LEU A 359 -23.29 12.56 -5.02
CA LEU A 359 -23.38 11.20 -4.49
C LEU A 359 -24.75 10.88 -3.93
N LEU A 360 -25.35 11.80 -3.16
CA LEU A 360 -26.66 11.57 -2.55
C LEU A 360 -27.78 11.41 -3.59
N SER A 361 -27.60 11.95 -4.80
CA SER A 361 -28.53 11.81 -5.93
C SER A 361 -28.39 10.46 -6.65
N VAL A 362 -27.21 9.83 -6.61
CA VAL A 362 -26.88 8.58 -7.35
C VAL A 362 -26.55 7.40 -6.44
N LYS A 363 -26.68 7.52 -5.12
CA LYS A 363 -26.31 6.45 -4.17
C LYS A 363 -27.02 5.12 -4.44
N ASP A 364 -28.26 5.16 -4.91
CA ASP A 364 -29.04 3.97 -5.26
C ASP A 364 -28.58 3.33 -6.59
N ASP A 365 -27.86 4.06 -7.46
CA ASP A 365 -27.26 3.51 -8.69
C ASP A 365 -25.91 2.84 -8.42
N LEU A 366 -25.23 3.32 -7.37
CA LEU A 366 -23.91 2.85 -6.97
C LEU A 366 -23.96 1.62 -6.06
N ALA A 367 -24.97 1.53 -5.20
CA ALA A 367 -25.05 0.46 -4.22
C ALA A 367 -26.50 0.10 -3.85
N VAL A 368 -26.73 -1.21 -3.67
CA VAL A 368 -27.96 -1.70 -3.05
C VAL A 368 -27.86 -1.53 -1.53
N PRO A 369 -28.78 -0.81 -0.87
CA PRO A 369 -28.67 -0.55 0.56
C PRO A 369 -28.93 -1.80 1.41
N VAL A 370 -28.07 -2.02 2.40
CA VAL A 370 -28.30 -3.03 3.46
C VAL A 370 -29.04 -2.38 4.62
N ARG A 371 -30.17 -2.97 5.04
CA ARG A 371 -31.00 -2.44 6.13
C ARG A 371 -30.74 -3.18 7.44
N SER A 372 -30.62 -2.44 8.55
CA SER A 372 -30.60 -3.00 9.89
C SER A 372 -31.10 -2.00 10.93
N LEU A 373 -31.56 -2.51 12.08
CA LEU A 373 -32.05 -1.66 13.17
C LEU A 373 -30.94 -0.81 13.78
N TYR A 374 -29.76 -1.39 13.97
CA TYR A 374 -28.56 -0.72 14.44
C TYR A 374 -27.58 -0.50 13.28
N PRO A 375 -26.72 0.54 13.35
CA PRO A 375 -25.69 0.73 12.34
C PRO A 375 -24.69 -0.43 12.38
N ARG A 376 -24.11 -0.76 11.22
CA ARG A 376 -23.12 -1.83 11.07
C ARG A 376 -21.83 -1.29 10.50
N SER A 377 -20.70 -1.77 11.01
CA SER A 377 -19.38 -1.41 10.51
C SER A 377 -19.11 -1.99 9.11
N MET A 378 -18.02 -1.55 8.47
CA MET A 378 -17.60 -2.08 7.16
C MET A 378 -17.34 -3.59 7.23
N LYS A 379 -16.70 -4.06 8.32
CA LYS A 379 -16.47 -5.48 8.60
C LYS A 379 -17.77 -6.28 8.59
N GLU A 380 -18.77 -5.82 9.33
CA GLU A 380 -20.08 -6.49 9.44
C GLU A 380 -20.88 -6.50 8.13
N LEU A 381 -20.59 -5.56 7.23
CA LEU A 381 -21.23 -5.45 5.91
C LEU A 381 -20.46 -6.18 4.79
N GLY A 382 -19.31 -6.78 5.11
CA GLY A 382 -18.42 -7.42 4.14
C GLY A 382 -17.83 -6.43 3.14
N GLN A 383 -17.55 -5.20 3.57
CA GLN A 383 -16.85 -4.19 2.78
C GLN A 383 -15.41 -4.04 3.29
N ASN A 384 -14.43 -4.07 2.38
CA ASN A 384 -13.03 -3.94 2.77
C ASN A 384 -12.54 -2.50 2.71
N TYR A 385 -12.85 -1.79 1.62
CA TYR A 385 -12.24 -0.51 1.25
C TYR A 385 -13.28 0.51 0.76
N GLY A 386 -12.83 1.75 0.60
CA GLY A 386 -13.65 2.85 0.06
C GLY A 386 -14.45 3.60 1.12
N TYR A 387 -15.66 3.99 0.73
CA TYR A 387 -16.58 4.78 1.54
C TYR A 387 -17.80 3.97 1.95
N LEU A 388 -18.43 4.36 3.05
CA LEU A 388 -19.67 3.77 3.54
C LEU A 388 -20.62 4.89 3.95
N LEU A 389 -21.77 4.97 3.27
CA LEU A 389 -22.80 5.95 3.57
C LEU A 389 -23.88 5.31 4.45
N TYR A 390 -24.13 5.90 5.61
CA TYR A 390 -25.19 5.54 6.53
C TYR A 390 -26.35 6.52 6.37
N GLU A 391 -27.56 6.02 6.12
CA GLU A 391 -28.77 6.85 6.01
C GLU A 391 -29.78 6.41 7.08
N THR A 392 -30.37 7.38 7.78
CA THR A 392 -31.54 7.19 8.65
C THR A 392 -32.44 8.42 8.60
N LYS A 393 -33.57 8.36 9.31
CA LYS A 393 -34.48 9.48 9.54
C LYS A 393 -34.73 9.65 11.02
N ALA A 394 -34.83 10.88 11.48
CA ALA A 394 -35.23 11.17 12.86
C ALA A 394 -36.19 12.37 12.91
N VAL A 395 -37.01 12.42 13.95
CA VAL A 395 -37.89 13.57 14.24
C VAL A 395 -37.17 14.55 15.14
N TRP A 396 -37.21 15.84 14.82
CA TRP A 396 -36.57 16.87 15.63
C TRP A 396 -37.47 17.24 16.80
N ASP A 397 -36.94 17.20 18.02
CA ASP A 397 -37.70 17.33 19.27
C ASP A 397 -37.42 18.66 20.01
N ALA A 398 -36.42 19.41 19.54
CA ALA A 398 -36.08 20.75 20.01
C ALA A 398 -35.73 21.68 18.82
N GLU A 399 -35.63 22.98 19.09
CA GLU A 399 -35.22 23.98 18.08
C GLU A 399 -33.76 23.79 17.63
N GLU A 400 -32.95 23.20 18.51
CA GLU A 400 -31.58 22.76 18.25
C GLU A 400 -31.36 21.44 18.97
N GLU A 401 -30.75 20.48 18.28
CA GLU A 401 -30.41 19.18 18.86
C GLU A 401 -28.97 18.80 18.61
N ARG A 402 -28.45 18.00 19.54
CA ARG A 402 -27.07 17.57 19.57
C ARG A 402 -26.93 16.19 18.94
N LEU A 403 -26.13 16.09 17.90
CA LEU A 403 -25.72 14.84 17.27
C LEU A 403 -24.29 14.48 17.68
N ARG A 404 -24.00 13.18 17.81
CA ARG A 404 -22.65 12.64 18.01
C ARG A 404 -22.48 11.32 17.29
N VAL A 405 -21.43 11.17 16.49
CA VAL A 405 -21.06 9.89 15.88
C VAL A 405 -20.13 9.15 16.83
N ILE A 406 -20.59 8.07 17.44
CA ILE A 406 -19.84 7.36 18.49
C ILE A 406 -19.05 6.20 17.88
N ASP A 407 -17.76 6.18 18.18
CA ASP A 407 -16.79 5.16 17.75
C ASP A 407 -16.72 4.99 16.21
N GLY A 408 -16.79 6.11 15.49
CA GLY A 408 -16.58 6.15 14.04
C GLY A 408 -15.10 6.24 13.63
N ARG A 409 -14.76 5.63 12.49
CA ARG A 409 -13.43 5.73 11.85
C ARG A 409 -13.53 5.63 10.31
N ASP A 410 -12.70 6.34 9.54
CA ASP A 410 -11.62 7.25 9.96
C ASP A 410 -12.00 8.73 9.85
N ARG A 411 -12.88 9.07 8.91
CA ARG A 411 -13.39 10.43 8.68
C ARG A 411 -14.87 10.37 8.37
N ALA A 412 -15.66 11.25 9.00
CA ALA A 412 -17.11 11.28 8.89
C ALA A 412 -17.60 12.66 8.44
N GLN A 413 -18.42 12.71 7.40
CA GLN A 413 -19.18 13.89 7.00
C GLN A 413 -20.65 13.64 7.31
N VAL A 414 -21.26 14.54 8.08
CA VAL A 414 -22.66 14.44 8.51
C VAL A 414 -23.49 15.45 7.73
N PHE A 415 -24.56 14.97 7.11
CA PHE A 415 -25.52 15.77 6.37
C PHE A 415 -26.91 15.63 6.99
N VAL A 416 -27.67 16.72 7.01
CA VAL A 416 -29.07 16.75 7.45
C VAL A 416 -29.91 17.37 6.34
N ASP A 417 -30.87 16.61 5.81
CA ASP A 417 -31.63 16.95 4.59
C ASP A 417 -30.72 17.37 3.41
N GLY A 418 -29.53 16.76 3.32
CA GLY A 418 -28.53 17.04 2.29
C GLY A 418 -27.60 18.23 2.57
N GLU A 419 -27.81 18.99 3.64
CA GLU A 419 -26.90 20.07 4.04
C GLU A 419 -25.76 19.53 4.92
N LEU A 420 -24.50 19.82 4.58
CA LEU A 420 -23.35 19.45 5.40
C LEU A 420 -23.37 20.22 6.72
N VAL A 421 -23.44 19.51 7.85
CA VAL A 421 -23.45 20.11 9.19
C VAL A 421 -22.13 19.94 9.94
N ALA A 422 -21.35 18.90 9.63
CA ALA A 422 -20.04 18.69 10.22
C ALA A 422 -19.17 17.75 9.38
N THR A 423 -17.87 17.97 9.46
CA THR A 423 -16.84 17.01 9.06
C THR A 423 -15.91 16.78 10.24
N GLN A 424 -15.72 15.53 10.65
CA GLN A 424 -14.89 15.14 11.78
C GLN A 424 -13.89 14.06 11.34
N TYR A 425 -12.60 14.25 11.66
CA TYR A 425 -11.51 13.34 11.37
C TYR A 425 -10.92 12.74 12.64
N GLN A 426 -10.82 11.40 12.67
CA GLN A 426 -10.23 10.61 13.76
C GLN A 426 -10.76 10.96 15.15
N GLU A 427 -9.98 11.66 15.98
CA GLU A 427 -10.32 11.99 17.36
C GLU A 427 -11.44 13.03 17.47
N GLU A 428 -11.69 13.82 16.42
CA GLU A 428 -12.83 14.74 16.34
C GLU A 428 -14.17 13.98 16.27
N ILE A 429 -14.15 12.72 15.80
CA ILE A 429 -15.37 11.91 15.67
C ILE A 429 -15.90 11.57 17.07
N GLY A 430 -17.09 12.10 17.37
CA GLY A 430 -17.76 11.97 18.67
C GLY A 430 -17.91 13.29 19.41
N GLU A 431 -17.27 14.36 18.94
CA GLU A 431 -17.56 15.73 19.40
C GLU A 431 -19.01 16.13 19.08
N ASP A 432 -19.55 17.06 19.88
CA ASP A 432 -20.92 17.53 19.77
C ASP A 432 -21.15 18.31 18.45
N ILE A 433 -22.15 17.90 17.68
CA ILE A 433 -22.64 18.59 16.47
C ILE A 433 -24.01 19.17 16.78
N PHE A 434 -24.14 20.49 16.82
CA PHE A 434 -25.43 21.15 17.09
C PHE A 434 -26.15 21.48 15.78
N VAL A 435 -27.37 20.99 15.63
CA VAL A 435 -28.17 21.14 14.41
C VAL A 435 -29.51 21.80 14.73
N ALA A 436 -29.74 22.96 14.14
CA ALA A 436 -31.04 23.62 14.21
C ALA A 436 -32.11 22.84 13.44
N GLY A 437 -33.33 22.78 13.97
CA GLY A 437 -34.45 22.20 13.25
C GLY A 437 -35.79 22.54 13.84
N LYS A 438 -36.84 22.24 13.07
CA LYS A 438 -38.21 22.54 13.48
C LYS A 438 -38.77 21.36 14.26
N VAL A 439 -39.24 21.63 15.47
CA VAL A 439 -39.86 20.63 16.35
C VAL A 439 -40.99 19.87 15.61
N LYS A 440 -41.03 18.55 15.78
CA LYS A 440 -41.93 17.59 15.13
C LYS A 440 -41.76 17.44 13.62
N LYS A 441 -40.62 17.86 13.05
CA LYS A 441 -40.28 17.56 11.66
C LYS A 441 -39.31 16.40 11.57
N GLU A 442 -39.65 15.43 10.73
CA GLU A 442 -38.72 14.39 10.32
C GLU A 442 -37.69 14.98 9.35
N LYS A 443 -36.42 14.67 9.56
CA LYS A 443 -35.32 15.00 8.65
C LYS A 443 -34.51 13.73 8.31
N ASN A 444 -33.91 13.73 7.13
CA ASN A 444 -32.94 12.71 6.74
C ASN A 444 -31.58 13.03 7.38
N ILE A 445 -30.88 12.00 7.84
CA ILE A 445 -29.50 12.08 8.32
C ILE A 445 -28.67 11.14 7.46
N ASP A 446 -27.68 11.68 6.78
CA ASP A 446 -26.68 10.92 6.03
C ASP A 446 -25.31 11.09 6.71
N VAL A 447 -24.58 10.00 6.92
CA VAL A 447 -23.20 10.03 7.43
C VAL A 447 -22.30 9.30 6.44
N LEU A 448 -21.47 10.03 5.70
CA LEU A 448 -20.48 9.47 4.81
C LEU A 448 -19.19 9.20 5.59
N VAL A 449 -18.79 7.93 5.68
CA VAL A 449 -17.58 7.51 6.37
C VAL A 449 -16.55 6.96 5.39
N GLU A 450 -15.31 7.42 5.49
CA GLU A 450 -14.19 6.92 4.69
C GLU A 450 -13.30 5.98 5.51
N ASN A 451 -12.92 4.83 4.93
CA ASN A 451 -11.75 4.08 5.36
C ASN A 451 -10.51 4.68 4.70
N MET A 452 -9.65 5.32 5.51
CA MET A 452 -8.46 6.03 5.02
C MET A 452 -7.18 5.17 5.01
N GLY A 453 -7.32 3.87 5.28
CA GLY A 453 -6.22 2.91 5.33
C GLY A 453 -6.07 2.32 6.74
N ARG A 454 -6.12 0.99 6.85
CA ARG A 454 -5.85 0.29 8.11
C ARG A 454 -4.37 0.39 8.46
N VAL A 455 -4.07 0.51 9.75
CA VAL A 455 -2.68 0.52 10.26
C VAL A 455 -1.95 -0.74 9.81
N ASN A 456 -0.74 -0.55 9.27
CA ASN A 456 0.05 -1.64 8.67
C ASN A 456 1.21 -2.14 9.56
N TYR A 457 1.37 -1.62 10.77
CA TYR A 457 2.47 -1.99 11.65
C TYR A 457 2.21 -1.68 13.14
N GLY A 458 2.91 -2.39 14.02
CA GLY A 458 3.03 -2.06 15.44
C GLY A 458 1.80 -2.38 16.28
N ASN A 459 1.71 -1.73 17.43
CA ASN A 459 0.73 -2.04 18.48
C ASN A 459 -0.73 -1.78 18.08
N LYS A 460 -0.97 -0.87 17.12
CA LYS A 460 -2.33 -0.57 16.63
C LYS A 460 -2.83 -1.52 15.54
N LEU A 461 -1.99 -2.44 15.05
CA LEU A 461 -2.34 -3.36 13.97
C LEU A 461 -3.67 -4.09 14.21
N LEU A 462 -3.96 -4.53 15.44
CA LEU A 462 -5.21 -5.21 15.80
C LEU A 462 -6.07 -4.40 16.79
N SER A 463 -5.94 -3.07 16.78
CA SER A 463 -6.79 -2.20 17.61
C SER A 463 -8.23 -2.12 17.07
N ASP A 464 -9.19 -1.77 17.93
CA ASP A 464 -10.60 -1.67 17.53
C ASP A 464 -10.85 -0.66 16.40
N THR A 465 -9.96 0.34 16.23
CA THR A 465 -10.05 1.35 15.16
C THR A 465 -9.74 0.80 13.77
N GLN A 466 -9.31 -0.46 13.68
CA GLN A 466 -9.11 -1.17 12.41
C GLN A 466 -10.43 -1.65 11.81
N ASP A 467 -11.48 -1.75 12.63
CA ASP A 467 -12.85 -1.87 12.13
C ASP A 467 -13.42 -0.47 11.81
N LYS A 468 -13.66 -0.27 10.51
CA LYS A 468 -13.97 1.01 9.87
C LYS A 468 -15.48 1.20 9.75
N GLY A 469 -15.93 2.43 9.60
CA GLY A 469 -17.35 2.76 9.74
C GLY A 469 -17.69 3.18 11.16
N ILE A 470 -18.95 3.01 11.56
CA ILE A 470 -19.49 3.38 12.87
C ILE A 470 -19.68 2.12 13.69
N ARG A 471 -18.87 1.93 14.74
CA ARG A 471 -18.87 0.69 15.55
C ARG A 471 -19.93 0.67 16.66
N GLN A 472 -20.40 1.83 17.10
CA GLN A 472 -21.41 1.92 18.17
C GLN A 472 -22.73 2.55 17.69
N GLY A 473 -22.70 3.78 17.20
CA GLY A 473 -23.86 4.39 16.56
C GLY A 473 -23.85 5.91 16.55
N VAL A 474 -24.95 6.50 16.09
CA VAL A 474 -25.14 7.96 16.11
C VAL A 474 -26.15 8.31 17.19
N MET A 475 -25.77 9.19 18.12
CA MET A 475 -26.66 9.70 19.15
C MET A 475 -27.33 10.98 18.69
N LYS A 476 -28.61 11.13 19.00
CA LYS A 476 -29.37 12.38 18.97
C LYS A 476 -29.85 12.68 20.39
N ASP A 477 -29.53 13.86 20.89
CA ASP A 477 -29.66 14.21 22.30
C ASP A 477 -28.93 13.18 23.21
N LEU A 478 -29.68 12.27 23.84
CA LEU A 478 -29.17 11.26 24.77
C LEU A 478 -29.43 9.81 24.33
N HIS A 479 -30.02 9.57 23.16
CA HIS A 479 -30.34 8.22 22.67
C HIS A 479 -29.71 7.91 21.32
N PHE A 480 -29.47 6.63 21.03
CA PHE A 480 -29.01 6.17 19.72
C PHE A 480 -30.16 6.14 18.72
N ILE A 481 -29.90 6.64 17.51
CA ILE A 481 -30.83 6.58 16.38
C ILE A 481 -30.80 5.16 15.80
N LEU A 482 -31.96 4.68 15.35
CA LEU A 482 -32.16 3.34 14.80
C LEU A 482 -32.55 3.41 13.30
N ASP A 483 -32.88 2.25 12.72
CA ASP A 483 -33.43 2.10 11.36
C ASP A 483 -32.51 2.64 10.25
N TRP A 484 -31.38 1.98 10.08
CA TRP A 484 -30.31 2.39 9.19
C TRP A 484 -30.35 1.69 7.83
N LYS A 485 -30.03 2.44 6.77
CA LYS A 485 -29.57 1.93 5.47
C LYS A 485 -28.07 2.17 5.33
N HIS A 486 -27.39 1.20 4.71
CA HIS A 486 -25.95 1.24 4.50
C HIS A 486 -25.66 1.05 3.01
N TYR A 487 -24.97 2.01 2.40
CA TYR A 487 -24.55 1.96 1.01
C TYR A 487 -23.05 1.72 0.96
N LYS A 488 -22.65 0.53 0.49
CA LYS A 488 -21.23 0.14 0.33
C LYS A 488 -20.67 0.77 -0.94
N LEU A 489 -19.82 1.78 -0.78
CA LEU A 489 -19.25 2.55 -1.89
C LEU A 489 -17.77 2.17 -2.07
N ASP A 490 -17.54 0.97 -2.61
CA ASP A 490 -16.19 0.48 -2.92
C ASP A 490 -15.66 0.96 -4.29
N PHE A 491 -16.56 1.52 -5.12
CA PHE A 491 -16.31 2.02 -6.46
C PHE A 491 -15.59 1.03 -7.38
N LYS A 492 -15.92 -0.27 -7.28
CA LYS A 492 -15.42 -1.28 -8.23
C LYS A 492 -15.85 -1.01 -9.67
N SER A 493 -17.02 -0.38 -9.86
CA SER A 493 -17.49 0.10 -11.16
C SER A 493 -18.27 1.39 -10.98
N LEU A 494 -18.09 2.30 -11.94
CA LEU A 494 -18.81 3.57 -12.05
C LEU A 494 -19.66 3.65 -13.33
N GLU A 495 -19.81 2.55 -14.06
CA GLU A 495 -20.52 2.51 -15.34
C GLU A 495 -22.00 2.91 -15.24
N ASN A 496 -22.61 2.73 -14.05
CA ASN A 496 -24.01 3.07 -13.78
C ASN A 496 -24.20 4.49 -13.26
N LEU A 497 -23.16 5.34 -13.22
CA LEU A 497 -23.30 6.72 -12.80
C LEU A 497 -24.19 7.49 -13.78
N ASP A 498 -25.34 7.93 -13.29
CA ASP A 498 -26.27 8.76 -14.03
C ASP A 498 -25.96 10.24 -13.80
N PHE A 499 -25.15 10.81 -14.69
CA PHE A 499 -24.78 12.23 -14.67
C PHE A 499 -25.94 13.18 -15.00
N THR A 500 -27.13 12.67 -15.35
CA THR A 500 -28.31 13.52 -15.60
C THR A 500 -29.07 13.90 -14.33
N ARG A 501 -28.71 13.31 -13.18
CA ARG A 501 -29.31 13.62 -11.88
C ARG A 501 -28.76 14.93 -11.29
N ASP A 502 -29.42 15.37 -10.21
CA ASP A 502 -29.09 16.62 -9.57
C ASP A 502 -27.67 16.64 -9.00
N TRP A 503 -26.97 17.74 -9.29
CA TRP A 503 -25.78 18.17 -8.57
C TRP A 503 -26.15 19.27 -7.58
N VAL A 504 -25.69 19.11 -6.35
CA VAL A 504 -25.93 20.00 -5.21
C VAL A 504 -24.58 20.46 -4.69
N GLU A 505 -24.45 21.78 -4.52
CA GLU A 505 -23.25 22.41 -3.98
C GLU A 505 -22.97 21.95 -2.53
N ASN A 506 -21.69 21.88 -2.15
CA ASN A 506 -21.22 21.43 -0.83
C ASN A 506 -21.63 19.99 -0.46
N GLN A 507 -21.85 19.13 -1.45
CA GLN A 507 -21.98 17.68 -1.26
C GLN A 507 -20.85 16.92 -1.97
N PRO A 508 -20.52 15.71 -1.50
CA PRO A 508 -19.70 14.78 -2.25
C PRO A 508 -20.31 14.54 -3.63
N GLY A 509 -19.48 14.57 -4.67
CA GLY A 509 -19.94 14.48 -6.05
C GLY A 509 -18.91 13.89 -6.99
N PHE A 510 -19.39 13.45 -8.14
CA PHE A 510 -18.61 12.97 -9.25
C PHE A 510 -18.51 14.06 -10.31
N TYR A 511 -17.31 14.27 -10.83
CA TYR A 511 -16.99 15.29 -11.81
C TYR A 511 -16.29 14.61 -12.98
N LYS A 512 -16.87 14.73 -14.17
CA LYS A 512 -16.43 14.04 -15.37
C LYS A 512 -15.70 15.00 -16.29
N PHE A 513 -14.55 14.57 -16.79
CA PHE A 513 -13.71 15.29 -17.73
C PHE A 513 -13.38 14.34 -18.88
N ASP A 514 -13.75 14.70 -20.09
CA ASP A 514 -13.39 13.95 -21.29
C ASP A 514 -12.26 14.70 -22.02
N PHE A 515 -11.25 13.97 -22.45
CA PHE A 515 -10.12 14.55 -23.19
C PHE A 515 -9.60 13.57 -24.24
N SER A 516 -8.93 14.10 -25.25
CA SER A 516 -8.34 13.28 -26.31
C SER A 516 -6.83 13.46 -26.34
N MET A 517 -6.09 12.40 -26.60
CA MET A 517 -4.64 12.45 -26.72
C MET A 517 -4.14 11.62 -27.91
N GLU A 518 -3.28 12.23 -28.72
CA GLU A 518 -2.69 11.57 -29.90
C GLU A 518 -1.46 10.72 -29.55
N THR A 519 -0.73 11.13 -28.51
CA THR A 519 0.48 10.43 -28.06
C THR A 519 0.33 10.00 -26.62
N LEU A 520 0.63 8.73 -26.34
CA LEU A 520 0.67 8.19 -25.00
C LEU A 520 2.04 8.38 -24.35
N TYR A 521 2.06 8.91 -23.13
CA TYR A 521 3.27 9.11 -22.33
C TYR A 521 3.29 8.17 -21.13
N ASN A 522 4.49 7.74 -20.72
CA ASN A 522 4.68 6.88 -19.53
C ASN A 522 4.72 7.66 -18.21
N SER A 523 4.64 8.99 -18.28
CA SER A 523 4.76 9.88 -17.12
C SER A 523 3.69 10.95 -17.24
N VAL A 524 2.45 10.61 -16.91
CA VAL A 524 1.31 11.55 -16.88
C VAL A 524 0.88 11.73 -15.44
N TYR A 525 0.69 12.99 -15.03
CA TYR A 525 0.19 13.35 -13.70
C TYR A 525 -1.01 14.27 -13.83
N ILE A 526 -2.04 14.00 -13.04
CA ILE A 526 -3.23 14.82 -12.92
C ILE A 526 -3.02 15.83 -11.80
N ASN A 527 -3.10 17.14 -12.09
CA ASN A 527 -3.03 18.19 -11.09
C ASN A 527 -4.37 18.31 -10.34
N LEU A 528 -4.32 18.19 -9.01
CA LEU A 528 -5.48 18.20 -8.13
C LEU A 528 -5.36 19.27 -7.04
N GLU A 529 -4.49 20.28 -7.23
CA GLU A 529 -4.27 21.36 -6.25
C GLU A 529 -5.54 22.16 -5.91
N ASN A 530 -6.44 22.30 -6.89
CA ASN A 530 -7.70 23.04 -6.77
C ASN A 530 -8.89 22.15 -6.35
N PHE A 531 -8.66 20.87 -6.06
CA PHE A 531 -9.67 19.95 -5.55
C PHE A 531 -9.48 19.74 -4.04
N GLY A 532 -10.56 19.43 -3.33
CA GLY A 532 -10.52 19.24 -1.87
C GLY A 532 -9.88 17.91 -1.47
N LYS A 533 -10.69 16.86 -1.51
CA LYS A 533 -10.30 15.49 -1.12
C LYS A 533 -11.14 14.46 -1.85
N GLY A 534 -10.54 13.34 -2.25
CA GLY A 534 -11.29 12.23 -2.81
C GLY A 534 -10.45 11.21 -3.56
N VAL A 535 -10.99 10.65 -4.64
CA VAL A 535 -10.30 9.70 -5.54
C VAL A 535 -10.53 10.03 -7.00
N VAL A 536 -9.61 9.57 -7.86
CA VAL A 536 -9.70 9.76 -9.31
C VAL A 536 -9.75 8.42 -10.03
N PHE A 537 -10.54 8.36 -11.09
CA PHE A 537 -10.64 7.24 -12.01
C PHE A 537 -10.24 7.69 -13.41
N VAL A 538 -9.38 6.92 -14.07
CA VAL A 538 -9.01 7.14 -15.48
C VAL A 538 -9.45 5.92 -16.26
N ASN A 539 -10.36 6.10 -17.22
CA ASN A 539 -10.95 5.02 -18.02
C ASN A 539 -11.49 3.85 -17.17
N GLY A 540 -12.06 4.18 -15.99
CA GLY A 540 -12.60 3.20 -15.04
C GLY A 540 -11.59 2.67 -14.01
N HIS A 541 -10.29 2.95 -14.16
CA HIS A 541 -9.26 2.52 -13.21
C HIS A 541 -9.09 3.53 -12.08
N ASN A 542 -9.29 3.11 -10.83
CA ASN A 542 -9.06 3.94 -9.65
C ASN A 542 -7.56 4.17 -9.43
N ILE A 543 -7.05 5.36 -9.75
CA ILE A 543 -5.64 5.70 -9.64
C ILE A 543 -5.24 6.15 -8.22
N GLY A 544 -6.21 6.26 -7.31
CA GLY A 544 -5.98 6.45 -5.88
C GLY A 544 -6.48 7.78 -5.33
N ARG A 545 -6.02 8.11 -4.12
CA ARG A 545 -6.55 9.22 -3.32
C ARG A 545 -5.80 10.53 -3.54
N PHE A 546 -6.52 11.64 -3.50
CA PHE A 546 -5.93 12.97 -3.40
C PHE A 546 -6.46 13.72 -2.18
N TRP A 547 -5.64 14.64 -1.67
CA TRP A 547 -6.02 15.55 -0.60
C TRP A 547 -5.15 16.81 -0.62
N ASN A 548 -5.78 17.98 -0.69
CA ASN A 548 -5.09 19.27 -0.77
C ASN A 548 -4.24 19.66 0.45
N VAL A 549 -4.25 18.87 1.52
CA VAL A 549 -3.30 19.01 2.64
C VAL A 549 -1.87 18.68 2.20
N GLY A 550 -1.69 17.93 1.11
CA GLY A 550 -0.39 17.53 0.59
C GLY A 550 0.28 16.42 1.42
N PRO A 551 1.57 16.12 1.18
CA PRO A 551 2.46 16.88 0.32
C PRO A 551 2.21 16.68 -1.17
N THR A 552 1.68 15.54 -1.61
CA THR A 552 1.36 15.28 -3.02
C THR A 552 0.07 15.97 -3.43
N LEU A 553 0.10 16.77 -4.51
CA LEU A 553 -1.07 17.43 -5.13
C LEU A 553 -1.36 16.90 -6.54
N SER A 554 -0.74 15.78 -6.90
CA SER A 554 -0.96 15.11 -8.17
C SER A 554 -1.14 13.61 -7.98
N LEU A 555 -1.77 12.98 -8.98
CA LEU A 555 -1.84 11.53 -9.09
C LEU A 555 -1.20 11.07 -10.40
N TYR A 556 -0.31 10.08 -10.29
CA TYR A 556 0.32 9.43 -11.43
C TYR A 556 -0.69 8.56 -12.20
N VAL A 557 -0.61 8.62 -13.52
CA VAL A 557 -1.38 7.80 -14.46
C VAL A 557 -0.40 6.99 -15.31
N PRO A 558 -0.29 5.67 -15.08
CA PRO A 558 0.46 4.80 -15.96
C PRO A 558 -0.06 4.86 -17.39
N LYS A 559 0.84 4.74 -18.37
CA LYS A 559 0.48 4.68 -19.78
C LYS A 559 -0.60 3.63 -20.07
N GLY A 560 -0.54 2.47 -19.41
CA GLY A 560 -1.49 1.37 -19.61
C GLY A 560 -2.93 1.68 -19.22
N PHE A 561 -3.19 2.76 -18.46
CA PHE A 561 -4.54 3.24 -18.16
C PHE A 561 -5.06 4.26 -19.18
N LEU A 562 -4.24 4.71 -20.12
CA LEU A 562 -4.57 5.68 -21.15
C LEU A 562 -4.76 4.99 -22.51
N LYS A 563 -5.47 5.66 -23.41
CA LYS A 563 -5.73 5.21 -24.79
C LYS A 563 -5.40 6.33 -25.77
N GLU A 564 -4.94 5.97 -26.96
CA GLU A 564 -4.91 6.94 -28.07
C GLU A 564 -6.35 7.30 -28.43
N GLY A 565 -6.61 8.59 -28.63
CA GLY A 565 -7.96 9.13 -28.78
C GLY A 565 -8.60 9.45 -27.44
N ASP A 566 -9.89 9.10 -27.30
CA ASP A 566 -10.73 9.59 -26.21
C ASP A 566 -10.49 8.85 -24.89
N ASN A 567 -10.31 9.64 -23.84
CA ASN A 567 -10.10 9.21 -22.48
C ASN A 567 -11.09 9.93 -21.57
N GLN A 568 -11.44 9.27 -20.47
CA GLN A 568 -12.35 9.81 -19.47
C GLN A 568 -11.66 9.83 -18.11
N VAL A 569 -11.81 10.95 -17.41
CA VAL A 569 -11.49 11.08 -15.99
C VAL A 569 -12.77 11.33 -15.21
N ILE A 570 -12.96 10.55 -14.15
CA ILE A 570 -13.98 10.84 -13.12
C ILE A 570 -13.26 11.15 -11.82
N VAL A 571 -13.52 12.33 -11.27
CA VAL A 571 -13.06 12.72 -9.93
C VAL A 571 -14.25 12.55 -8.98
N PHE A 572 -14.12 11.70 -7.97
CA PHE A 572 -15.02 11.74 -6.82
C PHE A 572 -14.41 12.69 -5.78
N GLU A 573 -15.07 13.80 -5.50
CA GLU A 573 -14.62 14.87 -4.60
C GLU A 573 -15.61 15.00 -3.44
N THR A 574 -15.11 15.19 -2.21
CA THR A 574 -15.90 15.09 -0.97
C THR A 574 -16.09 16.40 -0.21
N GLU A 575 -15.28 17.43 -0.45
CA GLU A 575 -15.27 18.68 0.31
C GLU A 575 -16.12 19.78 -0.31
N GLY A 576 -16.71 19.56 -1.49
CA GLY A 576 -17.38 20.59 -2.28
C GLY A 576 -16.40 21.55 -2.98
N ILE A 577 -15.11 21.20 -3.01
CA ILE A 577 -14.04 22.02 -3.59
C ILE A 577 -13.57 21.32 -4.87
N TYR A 578 -13.93 21.88 -6.03
CA TYR A 578 -13.60 21.36 -7.34
C TYR A 578 -13.30 22.50 -8.32
N ASP A 579 -12.67 22.15 -9.44
CA ASP A 579 -12.38 23.08 -10.53
C ASP A 579 -13.19 22.70 -11.79
N GLN A 580 -13.48 23.69 -12.64
CA GLN A 580 -14.09 23.48 -13.96
C GLN A 580 -13.11 22.84 -14.94
N ARG A 581 -11.82 22.79 -14.59
CA ARG A 581 -10.74 22.27 -15.41
C ARG A 581 -9.89 21.29 -14.63
N ILE A 582 -9.34 20.33 -15.35
CA ILE A 582 -8.29 19.46 -14.83
C ILE A 582 -7.11 19.44 -15.80
N THR A 583 -5.91 19.54 -15.26
CA THR A 583 -4.68 19.68 -16.03
C THR A 583 -3.82 18.44 -15.89
N PHE A 584 -3.26 17.98 -17.00
CA PHE A 584 -2.35 16.85 -17.11
C PHE A 584 -0.97 17.38 -17.47
N ASN A 585 0.05 16.92 -16.78
CA ASN A 585 1.45 17.29 -17.03
C ASN A 585 2.36 16.07 -16.86
N GLN A 586 3.68 16.26 -16.94
CA GLN A 586 4.66 15.17 -16.80
C GLN A 586 5.50 15.24 -15.53
N LYS A 587 5.10 16.06 -14.55
CA LYS A 587 5.78 16.20 -13.26
C LYS A 587 4.77 16.34 -12.12
N PRO A 588 4.94 15.61 -11.01
CA PRO A 588 4.04 15.74 -9.87
C PRO A 588 4.14 17.14 -9.25
N ASN A 589 3.00 17.67 -8.81
CA ASN A 589 2.93 18.87 -8.01
C ASN A 589 3.02 18.52 -6.52
N PHE A 590 3.76 19.32 -5.77
CA PHE A 590 3.91 19.17 -4.33
C PHE A 590 3.52 20.45 -3.60
N LYS A 591 2.87 20.29 -2.45
CA LYS A 591 2.65 21.34 -1.48
C LYS A 591 3.84 21.42 -0.54
N LEU A 592 4.36 22.63 -0.34
CA LEU A 592 5.32 22.87 0.73
C LEU A 592 4.61 22.78 2.09
N VAL A 593 4.85 21.69 2.81
CA VAL A 593 4.39 21.50 4.19
C VAL A 593 5.53 21.89 5.13
N LYS A 594 5.24 22.72 6.15
CA LYS A 594 6.24 23.08 7.16
C LYS A 594 6.56 21.88 8.05
N GLY A 595 7.83 21.53 8.16
CA GLY A 595 8.34 20.49 9.05
C GLY A 595 9.84 20.27 8.84
N GLU A 596 10.45 19.41 9.64
CA GLU A 596 11.83 18.98 9.43
C GLU A 596 11.87 17.94 8.31
N ASN A 597 12.81 18.09 7.37
CA ASN A 597 13.19 17.00 6.46
C ASN A 597 14.03 16.05 7.33
N LEU A 598 13.50 14.86 7.61
CA LEU A 598 14.04 13.90 8.58
C LEU A 598 15.33 13.23 8.11
#